data_AF-A0A0N8JW07-F1
#
_entry.id   AF-A0A0N8JW07-F1
#
_cell.length_a   1.000
_cell.length_b   1.000
_cell.length_c   1.000
_cell.angle_alpha   90.00
_cell.angle_beta   90.00
_cell.angle_gamma   90.00
#
_symmetry.space_group_name_H-M   'P 1'
#
loop_
_entity.id
_entity.type
_entity.pdbx_description
1 polymer ?
#
loop_
_entity_poly.entity_id
_entity_poly.type
_entity_poly.pdbx_seq_one_letter_code
_entity_poly.pdbx_strand_id
1 'polypeptide(L)'
;MSLLLLCLWPRPLSAPQLKRLREHRYSATGRSLLEPPCQVYWNWLVRHIPTWVAPNTLTVTGLLINMLTTVILVYFCPSATEEAPAWVFILSALGLFIYQSLDAIDGKQARRTNSSSALGELFDHGCDAVSTVFVAVGTCISCGIGAYSNWMFFCGFVGMFMFFCAHWQTYVSGTLRFGLLDVTEVQIAITIMYIMTAFGGVRLWESKLPMLGMKLSTLPTLGIIIGFLSSTHNYFQVILSGGVGKNGSTVA
;
A
#
# COMPACT_ATOMS: atom_id res chain seq x y z
N MET A 1 -8.71 -12.69 40.18
CA MET A 1 -9.05 -12.06 38.89
C MET A 1 -8.23 -10.79 38.64
N SER A 2 -6.93 -10.78 39.01
CA SER A 2 -6.10 -9.55 39.04
C SER A 2 -4.70 -9.74 38.41
N LEU A 3 -4.35 -10.96 37.99
CA LEU A 3 -3.06 -11.28 37.35
C LEU A 3 -3.12 -11.31 35.81
N LEU A 4 -4.32 -11.38 35.22
CA LEU A 4 -4.52 -11.37 33.77
C LEU A 4 -4.48 -9.95 33.14
N LEU A 5 -4.65 -8.89 33.94
CA LEU A 5 -4.64 -7.50 33.46
C LEU A 5 -3.21 -6.94 33.25
N LEU A 6 -2.19 -7.50 33.91
CA LEU A 6 -0.79 -7.07 33.77
C LEU A 6 -0.14 -7.52 32.45
N CYS A 7 -0.75 -8.44 31.72
CA CYS A 7 -0.26 -8.90 30.40
C CYS A 7 -0.77 -8.05 29.22
N LEU A 8 -1.65 -7.07 29.45
CA LEU A 8 -2.23 -6.26 28.37
C LEU A 8 -1.38 -5.04 28.00
N TRP A 9 -0.44 -4.63 28.86
CA TRP A 9 0.42 -3.48 28.57
C TRP A 9 1.81 -3.96 28.13
N PRO A 10 2.25 -3.64 26.90
CA PRO A 10 3.60 -3.98 26.47
C PRO A 10 4.63 -3.31 27.41
N ARG A 11 5.68 -4.04 27.76
CA ARG A 11 6.76 -3.50 28.61
C ARG A 11 7.35 -2.25 27.94
N PRO A 12 7.62 -1.18 28.70
CA PRO A 12 8.32 -0.01 28.17
C PRO A 12 9.66 -0.40 27.53
N LEU A 13 10.07 0.36 26.51
CA LEU A 13 11.34 0.14 25.83
C LEU A 13 12.51 0.31 26.79
N SER A 14 13.47 -0.61 26.74
CA SER A 14 14.72 -0.51 27.50
C SER A 14 15.57 0.66 26.99
N ALA A 15 16.47 1.19 27.84
CA ALA A 15 17.38 2.26 27.45
C ALA A 15 18.20 1.95 26.17
N PRO A 16 18.73 0.73 25.96
CA PRO A 16 19.38 0.36 24.69
C PRO A 16 18.44 0.38 23.48
N GLN A 17 17.16 0.06 23.64
CA GLN A 17 16.18 0.14 22.54
C GLN A 17 15.84 1.60 22.21
N LEU A 18 15.65 2.45 23.23
CA LEU A 18 15.43 3.88 23.06
C LEU A 18 16.61 4.56 22.36
N LYS A 19 17.84 4.21 22.75
CA LYS A 19 19.05 4.69 22.07
C LYS A 19 19.06 4.30 20.59
N ARG A 20 18.74 3.04 20.27
CA ARG A 20 18.67 2.55 18.88
C ARG A 20 17.61 3.26 18.05
N LEU A 21 16.44 3.56 18.63
CA LEU A 21 15.39 4.33 17.96
C LEU A 21 15.85 5.77 17.64
N ARG A 22 16.58 6.40 18.56
CA ARG A 22 17.12 7.75 18.35
C ARG A 22 18.19 7.79 17.24
N GLU A 23 18.94 6.70 17.09
CA GLU A 23 19.96 6.50 16.06
C GLU A 23 19.39 5.93 14.74
N HIS A 24 18.09 5.70 14.65
CA HIS A 24 17.45 5.25 13.41
C HIS A 24 17.52 6.34 12.34
N ARG A 25 17.77 5.90 11.11
CA ARG A 25 17.78 6.74 9.91
C ARG A 25 17.09 5.96 8.82
N TYR A 26 16.07 6.58 8.22
CA TYR A 26 15.39 6.01 7.06
C TYR A 26 16.41 5.73 5.96
N SER A 27 16.38 4.51 5.43
CA SER A 27 17.21 4.08 4.32
C SER A 27 16.33 3.37 3.30
N ALA A 28 16.33 3.89 2.08
CA ALA A 28 15.68 3.24 0.95
C ALA A 28 16.55 3.32 -0.29
N THR A 29 16.42 2.31 -1.15
CA THR A 29 17.14 2.17 -2.42
C THR A 29 16.21 1.61 -3.48
N GLY A 30 16.62 1.68 -4.74
CA GLY A 30 15.75 1.35 -5.85
C GLY A 30 14.88 2.53 -6.27
N ARG A 31 14.19 2.36 -7.38
CA ARG A 31 13.35 3.40 -7.98
C ARG A 31 12.26 2.70 -8.79
N SER A 32 11.02 2.99 -8.46
CA SER A 32 9.89 2.48 -9.22
C SER A 32 9.71 3.27 -10.53
N LEU A 33 9.02 2.68 -11.50
CA LEU A 33 8.93 3.17 -12.88
C LEU A 33 8.25 4.54 -13.00
N LEU A 34 7.14 4.73 -12.30
CA LEU A 34 6.29 5.92 -12.32
C LEU A 34 6.61 6.90 -11.20
N GLU A 35 7.42 6.51 -10.22
CA GLU A 35 7.91 7.45 -9.21
C GLU A 35 8.63 8.67 -9.81
N PRO A 36 9.62 8.58 -10.72
CA PRO A 36 10.27 9.75 -11.35
C PRO A 36 9.31 10.87 -11.79
N PRO A 37 8.28 10.63 -12.63
CA PRO A 37 7.34 11.68 -13.00
C PRO A 37 6.46 12.10 -11.82
N CYS A 38 6.02 11.18 -10.95
CA CYS A 38 5.22 11.52 -9.77
C CYS A 38 5.97 12.41 -8.78
N GLN A 39 7.31 12.31 -8.69
CA GLN A 39 8.12 13.20 -7.85
C GLN A 39 7.94 14.68 -8.24
N VAL A 40 7.72 15.01 -9.51
CA VAL A 40 7.44 16.40 -9.95
C VAL A 40 6.16 16.90 -9.30
N TYR A 41 5.10 16.10 -9.37
CA TYR A 41 3.81 16.41 -8.77
C TYR A 41 3.88 16.47 -7.24
N TRP A 42 4.48 15.49 -6.57
CA TRP A 42 4.57 15.45 -5.11
C TRP A 42 5.45 16.57 -4.53
N ASN A 43 6.54 16.94 -5.21
CA ASN A 43 7.37 18.07 -4.81
C ASN A 43 6.66 19.42 -5.01
N TRP A 44 5.76 19.52 -5.98
CA TRP A 44 4.87 20.67 -6.11
C TRP A 44 3.81 20.67 -5.00
N LEU A 45 3.16 19.53 -4.75
CA LEU A 45 2.06 19.39 -3.80
C LEU A 45 2.50 19.71 -2.36
N VAL A 46 3.64 19.17 -1.91
CA VAL A 46 4.13 19.38 -0.54
C VAL A 46 4.39 20.86 -0.24
N ARG A 47 4.70 21.69 -1.24
CA ARG A 47 4.93 23.14 -1.05
C ARG A 47 3.66 23.88 -0.64
N HIS A 48 2.49 23.36 -1.05
CA HIS A 48 1.19 23.92 -0.72
C HIS A 48 0.67 23.47 0.65
N ILE A 49 1.31 22.47 1.27
CA ILE A 49 0.98 22.07 2.64
C ILE A 49 1.57 23.10 3.62
N PRO A 50 0.75 23.70 4.51
CA PRO A 50 1.25 24.58 5.56
C PRO A 50 2.21 23.85 6.50
N THR A 51 3.26 24.53 6.97
CA THR A 51 4.29 23.92 7.83
C THR A 51 3.81 23.54 9.24
N TRP A 52 2.65 24.05 9.66
CA TRP A 52 2.00 23.67 10.92
C TRP A 52 1.23 22.35 10.82
N VAL A 53 0.98 21.84 9.61
CA VAL A 53 0.35 20.52 9.43
C VAL A 53 1.40 19.45 9.68
N ALA A 54 1.13 18.60 10.67
CA ALA A 54 2.00 17.48 11.01
C ALA A 54 1.98 16.42 9.89
N PRO A 55 3.11 15.76 9.59
CA PRO A 55 3.18 14.67 8.60
C PRO A 55 2.14 13.58 8.82
N ASN A 56 2.02 13.08 10.06
CA ASN A 56 1.08 12.03 10.42
C ASN A 56 -0.40 12.44 10.20
N THR A 57 -0.71 13.75 10.17
CA THR A 57 -2.04 14.23 9.81
C THR A 57 -2.33 13.98 8.33
N LEU A 58 -1.33 14.13 7.45
CA LEU A 58 -1.46 13.80 6.02
C LEU A 58 -1.72 12.31 5.84
N THR A 59 -0.94 11.47 6.52
CA THR A 59 -1.09 10.00 6.53
C THR A 59 -2.51 9.59 6.95
N VAL A 60 -2.98 10.06 8.11
CA VAL A 60 -4.33 9.71 8.62
C VAL A 60 -5.42 10.24 7.70
N THR A 61 -5.27 11.47 7.19
CA THR A 61 -6.26 12.05 6.29
C THR A 61 -6.40 11.23 5.02
N GLY A 62 -5.28 10.82 4.41
CA GLY A 62 -5.28 9.94 3.25
C GLY A 62 -5.96 8.60 3.56
N LEU A 63 -5.56 7.96 4.67
CA LEU A 63 -6.15 6.68 5.09
C LEU A 63 -7.66 6.79 5.28
N LEU A 64 -8.14 7.80 6.00
CA LEU A 64 -9.57 7.99 6.26
C LEU A 64 -10.36 8.24 4.97
N ILE A 65 -9.80 8.99 4.03
CA ILE A 65 -10.42 9.21 2.71
C ILE A 65 -10.54 7.88 1.96
N ASN A 66 -9.45 7.12 1.83
CA ASN A 66 -9.48 5.82 1.15
C ASN A 66 -10.51 4.88 1.80
N MET A 67 -10.46 4.74 3.13
CA MET A 67 -11.40 3.94 3.91
C MET A 67 -12.85 4.35 3.65
N LEU A 68 -13.17 5.64 3.72
CA LEU A 68 -14.53 6.15 3.51
C LEU A 68 -15.01 5.82 2.09
N THR A 69 -14.19 6.08 1.06
CA THR A 69 -14.58 5.80 -0.32
C THR A 69 -14.78 4.30 -0.58
N THR A 70 -13.94 3.45 0.00
CA THR A 70 -14.11 1.99 -0.09
C THR A 70 -15.34 1.52 0.69
N VAL A 71 -15.63 2.07 1.87
CA VAL A 71 -16.84 1.70 2.64
C VAL A 71 -18.10 2.08 1.88
N ILE A 72 -18.13 3.24 1.22
CA ILE A 72 -19.23 3.61 0.33
C ILE A 72 -19.36 2.59 -0.81
N LEU A 73 -18.24 2.18 -1.43
CA LEU A 73 -18.25 1.15 -2.46
C LEU A 73 -18.78 -0.20 -1.95
N VAL A 74 -18.36 -0.64 -0.76
CA VAL A 74 -18.85 -1.85 -0.09
C VAL A 74 -20.34 -1.77 0.22
N TYR A 75 -20.85 -0.59 0.61
CA TYR A 75 -22.27 -0.39 0.86
C TYR A 75 -23.12 -0.67 -0.39
N PHE A 76 -22.65 -0.27 -1.58
CA PHE A 76 -23.34 -0.57 -2.84
C PHE A 76 -23.13 -2.01 -3.33
N CYS A 77 -21.97 -2.61 -3.00
CA CYS A 77 -21.56 -3.93 -3.49
C CYS A 77 -21.08 -4.84 -2.34
N PRO A 78 -21.94 -5.23 -1.39
CA PRO A 78 -21.52 -5.98 -0.21
C PRO A 78 -21.02 -7.39 -0.53
N SER A 79 -21.48 -7.99 -1.63
CA SER A 79 -21.05 -9.33 -2.06
C SER A 79 -19.98 -9.28 -3.15
N ALA A 80 -19.57 -8.08 -3.58
CA ALA A 80 -18.69 -7.86 -4.73
C ALA A 80 -19.18 -8.51 -6.04
N THR A 81 -20.49 -8.75 -6.16
CA THR A 81 -21.15 -9.27 -7.39
C THR A 81 -22.10 -8.24 -8.00
N GLU A 82 -22.47 -7.22 -7.21
CA GLU A 82 -23.35 -6.14 -7.59
C GLU A 82 -22.61 -5.08 -8.42
N GLU A 83 -23.36 -4.18 -9.05
CA GLU A 83 -22.82 -3.06 -9.81
C GLU A 83 -23.17 -1.73 -9.11
N ALA A 84 -22.14 -1.02 -8.66
CA ALA A 84 -22.31 0.31 -8.07
C ALA A 84 -22.53 1.37 -9.17
N PRO A 85 -23.19 2.49 -8.86
CA PRO A 85 -23.25 3.64 -9.76
C PRO A 85 -21.84 4.13 -10.15
N ALA A 86 -21.67 4.60 -11.39
CA ALA A 86 -20.39 5.08 -11.92
C ALA A 86 -19.66 6.09 -11.01
N TRP A 87 -20.41 7.01 -10.38
CA TRP A 87 -19.83 8.02 -9.50
C TRP A 87 -19.15 7.43 -8.27
N VAL A 88 -19.56 6.24 -7.80
CA VAL A 88 -18.95 5.54 -6.66
C VAL A 88 -17.55 5.04 -7.05
N PHE A 89 -17.40 4.51 -8.26
CA PHE A 89 -16.08 4.11 -8.78
C PHE A 89 -15.18 5.33 -9.02
N ILE A 90 -15.71 6.43 -9.55
CA ILE A 90 -14.95 7.69 -9.67
C ILE A 90 -14.53 8.21 -8.29
N LEU A 91 -15.42 8.13 -7.29
CA LEU A 91 -15.11 8.51 -5.93
C LEU A 91 -13.99 7.65 -5.33
N SER A 92 -14.01 6.33 -5.55
CA SER A 92 -12.92 5.42 -5.14
C SER A 92 -11.61 5.70 -5.87
N ALA A 93 -11.65 6.03 -7.17
CA ALA A 93 -10.46 6.44 -7.92
C ALA A 93 -9.85 7.72 -7.33
N LEU A 94 -10.68 8.72 -7.06
CA LEU A 94 -10.25 9.98 -6.46
C LEU A 94 -9.73 9.76 -5.03
N GLY A 95 -10.41 8.95 -4.23
CA GLY A 95 -10.03 8.62 -2.87
C GLY A 95 -8.67 7.94 -2.80
N LEU A 96 -8.43 6.93 -3.64
CA LEU A 96 -7.15 6.24 -3.74
C LEU A 96 -6.04 7.17 -4.23
N PHE A 97 -6.31 8.01 -5.24
CA PHE A 97 -5.33 9.00 -5.73
C PHE A 97 -4.96 10.03 -4.65
N ILE A 98 -5.94 10.52 -3.88
CA ILE A 98 -5.69 11.43 -2.76
C ILE A 98 -4.86 10.74 -1.68
N TYR A 99 -5.22 9.51 -1.30
CA TYR A 99 -4.43 8.73 -0.34
C TYR A 99 -2.98 8.59 -0.80
N GLN A 100 -2.75 8.08 -2.03
CA GLN A 100 -1.42 7.96 -2.61
C GLN A 100 -0.63 9.28 -2.59
N SER A 101 -1.33 10.38 -2.88
CA SER A 101 -0.70 11.70 -2.93
C SER A 101 -0.29 12.21 -1.56
N LEU A 102 -1.14 12.01 -0.54
CA LEU A 102 -0.86 12.43 0.84
C LEU A 102 0.20 11.56 1.49
N ASP A 103 0.14 10.25 1.25
CA ASP A 103 1.14 9.25 1.62
C ASP A 103 2.53 9.64 1.09
N ALA A 104 2.67 9.82 -0.22
CA ALA A 104 3.96 10.15 -0.85
C ALA A 104 4.59 11.49 -0.39
N ILE A 105 3.79 12.42 0.17
CA ILE A 105 4.29 13.72 0.65
C ILE A 105 4.49 13.79 2.15
N ASP A 106 4.06 12.81 2.94
CA ASP A 106 4.16 12.92 4.40
C ASP A 106 5.62 12.92 4.89
N GLY A 107 6.47 12.07 4.33
CA GLY A 107 7.90 12.03 4.62
C GLY A 107 8.61 13.25 4.04
N LYS A 108 8.10 13.81 2.93
CA LYS A 108 8.60 15.08 2.37
C LYS A 108 8.28 16.24 3.31
N GLN A 109 7.07 16.26 3.86
CA GLN A 109 6.66 17.23 4.87
C GLN A 109 7.51 17.07 6.13
N ALA A 110 7.73 15.84 6.59
CA ALA A 110 8.54 15.55 7.78
C ALA A 110 9.98 16.07 7.64
N ARG A 111 10.58 15.92 6.45
CA ARG A 111 11.90 16.49 6.15
C ARG A 111 11.86 18.01 6.09
N ARG A 112 10.81 18.60 5.51
CA ARG A 112 10.62 20.06 5.42
C ARG A 112 10.44 20.72 6.79
N THR A 113 9.79 20.04 7.73
CA THR A 113 9.49 20.55 9.08
C THR A 113 10.49 20.08 10.14
N ASN A 114 11.57 19.38 9.76
CA ASN A 114 12.54 18.78 10.67
C ASN A 114 11.90 17.87 11.75
N SER A 115 10.83 17.16 11.38
CA SER A 115 10.06 16.27 12.27
C SER A 115 10.14 14.79 11.88
N SER A 116 11.10 14.41 11.02
CA SER A 116 11.36 13.01 10.68
C SER A 116 11.75 12.19 11.93
N SER A 117 11.11 11.05 12.13
CA SER A 117 11.37 10.15 13.25
C SER A 117 11.03 8.70 12.91
N ALA A 118 11.66 7.75 13.61
CA ALA A 118 11.35 6.32 13.48
C ALA A 118 9.90 5.98 13.82
N LEU A 119 9.29 6.74 14.74
CA LEU A 119 7.89 6.56 15.11
C LEU A 119 6.96 7.07 14.00
N GLY A 120 7.30 8.18 13.34
CA GLY A 120 6.55 8.67 12.18
C GLY A 120 6.57 7.67 11.03
N GLU A 121 7.73 7.11 10.71
CA GLU A 121 7.90 6.04 9.71
C GLU A 121 7.10 4.77 10.07
N LEU A 122 7.14 4.33 11.33
CA LEU A 122 6.32 3.20 11.79
C LEU A 122 4.82 3.48 11.67
N PHE A 123 4.41 4.72 11.97
CA PHE A 123 3.02 5.13 11.91
C PHE A 123 2.50 5.17 10.47
N ASP A 124 3.30 5.70 9.55
CA ASP A 124 3.06 5.71 8.11
C ASP A 124 2.83 4.31 7.56
N HIS A 125 3.81 3.42 7.70
CA HIS A 125 3.68 2.03 7.24
C HIS A 125 2.58 1.24 7.96
N GLY A 126 2.26 1.60 9.21
CA GLY A 126 1.08 1.06 9.90
C GLY A 126 -0.23 1.43 9.20
N CYS A 127 -0.34 2.68 8.73
CA CYS A 127 -1.48 3.15 7.94
C CYS A 127 -1.51 2.47 6.56
N ASP A 128 -0.36 2.27 5.92
CA ASP A 128 -0.27 1.55 4.64
C ASP A 128 -0.80 0.12 4.72
N ALA A 129 -0.46 -0.59 5.80
CA ALA A 129 -0.94 -1.94 6.04
C ALA A 129 -2.48 -1.98 6.13
N VAL A 130 -3.09 -1.00 6.80
CA VAL A 130 -4.56 -0.89 6.88
C VAL A 130 -5.13 -0.52 5.51
N SER A 131 -4.57 0.48 4.83
CA SER A 131 -5.02 0.93 3.51
C SER A 131 -4.98 -0.20 2.48
N THR A 132 -3.94 -1.04 2.51
CA THR A 132 -3.78 -2.19 1.62
C THR A 132 -5.00 -3.13 1.65
N VAL A 133 -5.62 -3.33 2.82
CA VAL A 133 -6.86 -4.13 2.94
C VAL A 133 -8.02 -3.49 2.18
N PHE A 134 -8.22 -2.17 2.36
CA PHE A 134 -9.31 -1.45 1.68
C PHE A 134 -9.09 -1.37 0.16
N VAL A 135 -7.85 -1.16 -0.27
CA VAL A 135 -7.47 -1.18 -1.69
C VAL A 135 -7.75 -2.56 -2.30
N ALA A 136 -7.38 -3.65 -1.62
CA ALA A 136 -7.64 -5.00 -2.10
C ALA A 136 -9.15 -5.28 -2.22
N VAL A 137 -9.94 -4.94 -1.20
CA VAL A 137 -11.41 -5.10 -1.21
C VAL A 137 -12.05 -4.31 -2.34
N GLY A 138 -11.73 -3.03 -2.45
CA GLY A 138 -12.30 -2.18 -3.50
C GLY A 138 -11.91 -2.62 -4.91
N THR A 139 -10.68 -3.11 -5.10
CA THR A 139 -10.24 -3.69 -6.38
C THR A 139 -11.05 -4.93 -6.73
N CYS A 140 -11.29 -5.83 -5.77
CA CYS A 140 -12.11 -7.03 -5.99
C CYS A 140 -13.55 -6.66 -6.40
N ILE A 141 -14.15 -5.66 -5.73
CA ILE A 141 -15.47 -5.13 -6.10
C ILE A 141 -15.45 -4.54 -7.51
N SER A 142 -14.44 -3.74 -7.85
CA SER A 142 -14.34 -3.09 -9.17
C SER A 142 -14.29 -4.09 -10.34
N CYS A 143 -13.81 -5.31 -10.06
CA CYS A 143 -13.71 -6.40 -11.02
C CYS A 143 -14.90 -7.38 -10.96
N GLY A 144 -15.83 -7.23 -10.01
CA GLY A 144 -16.98 -8.12 -9.86
C GLY A 144 -16.63 -9.56 -9.49
N ILE A 145 -15.52 -9.79 -8.79
CA ILE A 145 -15.02 -11.16 -8.53
C ILE A 145 -15.63 -11.80 -7.28
N GLY A 146 -16.73 -11.26 -6.76
CA GLY A 146 -17.47 -11.74 -5.58
C GLY A 146 -17.82 -13.23 -5.59
N ALA A 147 -18.17 -13.76 -6.76
CA ALA A 147 -18.50 -15.17 -6.94
C ALA A 147 -17.29 -16.11 -6.75
N TYR A 148 -16.08 -15.57 -6.75
CA TYR A 148 -14.82 -16.30 -6.61
C TYR A 148 -14.15 -15.96 -5.27
N SER A 149 -14.78 -16.34 -4.16
CA SER A 149 -14.31 -16.02 -2.79
C SER A 149 -12.87 -16.44 -2.53
N ASN A 150 -12.44 -17.60 -3.02
CA ASN A 150 -11.04 -18.05 -2.93
C ASN A 150 -10.07 -17.11 -3.66
N TRP A 151 -10.50 -16.57 -4.80
CA TRP A 151 -9.70 -15.62 -5.57
C TRP A 151 -9.62 -14.26 -4.88
N MET A 152 -10.73 -13.77 -4.32
CA MET A 152 -10.72 -12.56 -3.50
C MET A 152 -9.80 -12.67 -2.29
N PHE A 153 -9.87 -13.80 -1.56
CA PHE A 153 -8.97 -14.08 -0.45
C PHE A 153 -7.51 -14.07 -0.92
N PHE A 154 -7.23 -14.72 -2.05
CA PHE A 154 -5.88 -14.75 -2.63
C PHE A 154 -5.39 -13.34 -2.99
N CYS A 155 -6.21 -12.49 -3.62
CA CYS A 155 -5.84 -11.10 -3.93
C CYS A 155 -5.51 -10.30 -2.67
N GLY A 156 -6.33 -10.40 -1.61
CA GLY A 156 -6.06 -9.75 -0.32
C GLY A 156 -4.81 -10.30 0.37
N PHE A 157 -4.62 -11.63 0.35
CA PHE A 157 -3.43 -12.29 0.88
C PHE A 157 -2.16 -11.82 0.18
N VAL A 158 -2.15 -11.77 -1.15
CA VAL A 158 -0.97 -11.31 -1.93
C VAL A 158 -0.55 -9.91 -1.53
N GLY A 159 -1.50 -8.97 -1.41
CA GLY A 159 -1.19 -7.59 -0.99
C GLY A 159 -0.53 -7.54 0.39
N MET A 160 -1.15 -8.19 1.39
CA MET A 160 -0.63 -8.20 2.76
C MET A 160 0.69 -8.97 2.90
N PHE A 161 0.81 -10.09 2.20
CA PHE A 161 2.01 -10.91 2.22
C PHE A 161 3.19 -10.17 1.58
N MET A 162 2.97 -9.45 0.47
CA MET A 162 4.02 -8.65 -0.15
C MET A 162 4.43 -7.45 0.69
N PHE A 163 3.46 -6.77 1.31
CA PHE A 163 3.76 -5.71 2.27
C PHE A 163 4.60 -6.23 3.45
N PHE A 164 4.25 -7.40 3.99
CA PHE A 164 5.03 -8.07 5.04
C PHE A 164 6.45 -8.43 4.58
N CYS A 165 6.60 -9.04 3.40
CA CYS A 165 7.91 -9.41 2.87
C CYS A 165 8.82 -8.20 2.64
N ALA A 166 8.29 -7.07 2.17
CA ALA A 166 9.06 -5.82 2.02
C ALA A 166 9.64 -5.34 3.37
N HIS A 167 8.85 -5.43 4.44
CA HIS A 167 9.28 -5.08 5.79
C HIS A 167 10.25 -6.10 6.38
N TRP A 168 10.03 -7.40 6.16
CA TRP A 168 10.96 -8.44 6.57
C TRP A 168 12.32 -8.28 5.86
N GLN A 169 12.30 -8.00 4.57
CA GLN A 169 13.52 -7.68 3.81
C GLN A 169 14.22 -6.44 4.37
N THR A 170 13.47 -5.41 4.73
CA THR A 170 14.02 -4.20 5.36
C THR A 170 14.64 -4.50 6.73
N TYR A 171 13.99 -5.35 7.52
CA TYR A 171 14.50 -5.82 8.80
C TYR A 171 15.86 -6.54 8.64
N VAL A 172 16.00 -7.43 7.65
CA VAL A 172 17.24 -8.18 7.40
C VAL A 172 18.35 -7.29 6.83
N SER A 173 18.03 -6.46 5.83
CA SER A 173 19.02 -5.69 5.06
C SER A 173 19.30 -4.28 5.59
N GLY A 174 18.47 -3.77 6.51
CA GLY A 174 18.55 -2.41 7.03
C GLY A 174 18.12 -1.32 6.05
N THR A 175 17.63 -1.67 4.85
CA THR A 175 17.17 -0.72 3.84
C THR A 175 15.92 -1.25 3.14
N LEU A 176 14.94 -0.37 2.93
CA LEU A 176 13.81 -0.67 2.05
C LEU A 176 14.31 -0.67 0.60
N ARG A 177 13.87 -1.64 -0.20
CA ARG A 177 14.32 -1.79 -1.58
C ARG A 177 13.10 -1.81 -2.49
N PHE A 178 13.02 -0.80 -3.35
CA PHE A 178 11.93 -0.66 -4.30
C PHE A 178 12.24 -1.38 -5.61
N GLY A 179 11.25 -2.10 -6.13
CA GLY A 179 11.29 -2.70 -7.46
C GLY A 179 10.93 -1.72 -8.56
N LEU A 180 10.99 -2.18 -9.82
CA LEU A 180 10.48 -1.40 -10.96
C LEU A 180 8.96 -1.26 -10.93
N LEU A 181 8.26 -2.31 -10.51
CA LEU A 181 6.82 -2.32 -10.25
C LEU A 181 6.65 -2.44 -8.74
N ASP A 182 6.15 -1.39 -8.11
CA ASP A 182 5.98 -1.31 -6.67
C ASP A 182 4.62 -0.65 -6.35
N VAL A 183 4.42 -0.25 -5.08
CA VAL A 183 3.16 0.32 -4.58
C VAL A 183 2.65 1.48 -5.46
N THR A 184 3.54 2.30 -6.02
CA THR A 184 3.17 3.43 -6.88
C THR A 184 2.44 2.97 -8.14
N GLU A 185 3.02 2.03 -8.89
CA GLU A 185 2.42 1.50 -10.12
C GLU A 185 1.13 0.74 -9.84
N VAL A 186 1.10 -0.04 -8.75
CA VAL A 186 -0.07 -0.82 -8.36
C VAL A 186 -1.25 0.11 -8.03
N GLN A 187 -1.04 1.17 -7.23
CA GLN A 187 -2.11 2.11 -6.89
C GLN A 187 -2.58 2.93 -8.11
N ILE A 188 -1.67 3.31 -9.02
CA ILE A 188 -2.04 3.98 -10.28
C ILE A 188 -2.85 3.03 -11.17
N ALA A 189 -2.42 1.77 -11.30
CA ALA A 189 -3.16 0.77 -12.07
C ALA A 189 -4.57 0.54 -11.51
N ILE A 190 -4.72 0.42 -10.18
CA ILE A 190 -6.03 0.27 -9.53
C ILE A 190 -6.89 1.53 -9.71
N THR A 191 -6.29 2.72 -9.64
CA THR A 191 -7.00 3.97 -9.94
C THR A 191 -7.55 3.98 -11.37
N ILE A 192 -6.75 3.51 -12.34
CA ILE A 192 -7.20 3.34 -13.74
C ILE A 192 -8.29 2.28 -13.82
N MET A 193 -8.18 1.17 -13.09
CA MET A 193 -9.21 0.13 -13.04
C MET A 193 -10.55 0.68 -12.54
N TYR A 194 -10.56 1.49 -11.47
CA TYR A 194 -11.78 2.15 -11.01
C TYR A 194 -12.38 3.05 -12.08
N ILE A 195 -11.57 3.85 -12.77
CA ILE A 195 -12.03 4.72 -13.87
C ILE A 195 -12.62 3.88 -15.01
N MET A 196 -11.94 2.79 -15.39
CA MET A 196 -12.43 1.86 -16.41
C MET A 196 -13.78 1.24 -16.02
N THR A 197 -13.91 0.76 -14.78
CA THR A 197 -15.19 0.22 -14.27
C THR A 197 -16.27 1.30 -14.20
N ALA A 198 -15.94 2.54 -13.87
CA ALA A 198 -16.92 3.64 -13.83
C ALA A 198 -17.61 3.87 -15.18
N PHE A 199 -16.86 3.75 -16.29
CA PHE A 199 -17.38 4.01 -17.64
C PHE A 199 -17.86 2.74 -18.36
N GLY A 200 -17.21 1.61 -18.15
CA GLY A 200 -17.53 0.35 -18.81
C GLY A 200 -18.40 -0.61 -18.00
N GLY A 201 -18.66 -0.28 -16.74
CA GLY A 201 -19.30 -1.16 -15.78
C GLY A 201 -18.41 -2.34 -15.38
N VAL A 202 -18.90 -3.15 -14.45
CA VAL A 202 -18.20 -4.37 -13.99
C VAL A 202 -18.05 -5.38 -15.13
N ARG A 203 -19.02 -5.42 -16.05
CA ARG A 203 -19.03 -6.31 -17.22
C ARG A 203 -17.89 -6.01 -18.21
N LEU A 204 -17.26 -4.84 -18.15
CA LEU A 204 -16.07 -4.53 -18.95
C LEU A 204 -14.99 -5.59 -18.78
N TRP A 205 -14.81 -6.12 -17.58
CA TRP A 205 -13.79 -7.13 -17.27
C TRP A 205 -14.04 -8.49 -17.93
N GLU A 206 -15.27 -8.77 -18.36
CA GLU A 206 -15.64 -9.97 -19.11
C GLU A 206 -15.48 -9.82 -20.62
N SER A 207 -15.31 -8.58 -21.11
CA SER A 207 -15.11 -8.30 -22.53
C SER A 207 -13.82 -8.93 -23.05
N LYS A 208 -13.82 -9.36 -24.32
CA LYS A 208 -12.65 -9.95 -24.96
C LYS A 208 -11.81 -8.86 -25.64
N LEU A 209 -10.49 -8.94 -25.45
CA LEU A 209 -9.53 -8.10 -26.15
C LEU A 209 -9.52 -8.45 -27.64
N PRO A 210 -9.77 -7.48 -28.57
CA PRO A 210 -9.95 -7.76 -29.99
C PRO A 210 -8.81 -8.53 -30.66
N MET A 211 -7.56 -8.29 -30.22
CA MET A 211 -6.36 -8.89 -30.84
C MET A 211 -5.95 -10.23 -30.22
N LEU A 212 -6.37 -10.53 -28.98
CA LEU A 212 -5.89 -11.67 -28.21
C LEU A 212 -6.99 -12.70 -27.91
N GLY A 213 -8.27 -12.33 -28.05
CA GLY A 213 -9.42 -13.19 -27.73
C GLY A 213 -9.59 -13.52 -26.23
N MET A 214 -8.69 -13.04 -25.38
CA MET A 214 -8.71 -13.23 -23.92
C MET A 214 -9.61 -12.20 -23.24
N LYS A 215 -10.17 -12.56 -22.06
CA LYS A 215 -10.92 -11.61 -21.22
C LYS A 215 -10.00 -10.47 -20.75
N LEU A 216 -10.56 -9.26 -20.63
CA LEU A 216 -9.81 -8.11 -20.13
C LEU A 216 -9.28 -8.35 -18.70
N SER A 217 -10.04 -9.05 -17.85
CA SER A 217 -9.63 -9.45 -16.49
C SER A 217 -8.38 -10.34 -16.45
N THR A 218 -7.99 -10.96 -17.57
CA THR A 218 -6.75 -11.73 -17.66
C THR A 218 -5.52 -10.84 -17.45
N LEU A 219 -5.54 -9.58 -17.89
CA LEU A 219 -4.39 -8.66 -17.74
C LEU A 219 -4.04 -8.36 -16.27
N PRO A 220 -4.96 -7.85 -15.43
CA PRO A 220 -4.65 -7.63 -14.00
C PRO A 220 -4.36 -8.94 -13.28
N THR A 221 -4.99 -10.06 -13.66
CA THR A 221 -4.69 -11.38 -13.09
C THR A 221 -3.24 -11.80 -13.35
N LEU A 222 -2.77 -11.69 -14.59
CA LEU A 222 -1.37 -11.96 -14.92
C LEU A 222 -0.43 -10.98 -14.20
N GLY A 223 -0.81 -9.71 -14.09
CA GLY A 223 -0.07 -8.70 -13.33
C GLY A 223 0.12 -9.10 -11.86
N ILE A 224 -0.95 -9.55 -11.18
CA ILE A 224 -0.88 -10.03 -9.80
C ILE A 224 0.04 -11.25 -9.69
N ILE A 225 -0.10 -12.24 -10.57
CA ILE A 225 0.69 -13.48 -10.51
C ILE A 225 2.18 -13.20 -10.78
N ILE A 226 2.49 -12.47 -11.87
CA ILE A 226 3.86 -12.14 -12.25
C ILE A 226 4.51 -11.23 -11.19
N GLY A 227 3.77 -10.21 -10.72
CA GLY A 227 4.21 -9.32 -9.64
C GLY A 227 4.49 -10.10 -8.36
N PHE A 228 3.57 -10.96 -7.92
CA PHE A 228 3.77 -11.80 -6.76
C PHE A 228 5.02 -12.69 -6.88
N LEU A 229 5.17 -13.42 -7.99
CA LEU A 229 6.32 -14.33 -8.17
C LEU A 229 7.65 -13.57 -8.23
N SER A 230 7.71 -12.47 -8.99
CA SER A 230 8.93 -11.67 -9.15
C SER A 230 9.32 -10.94 -7.85
N SER A 231 8.37 -10.27 -7.19
CA SER A 231 8.62 -9.58 -5.92
C SER A 231 8.96 -10.57 -4.81
N THR A 232 8.25 -11.69 -4.70
CA THR A 232 8.59 -12.74 -3.74
C THR A 232 10.00 -13.27 -3.99
N HIS A 233 10.35 -13.57 -5.24
CA HIS A 233 11.71 -14.01 -5.56
C HIS A 233 12.76 -12.99 -5.10
N ASN A 234 12.57 -11.71 -5.42
CA ASN A 234 13.50 -10.64 -5.04
C ASN A 234 13.60 -10.47 -3.52
N TYR A 235 12.47 -10.46 -2.80
CA TYR A 235 12.47 -10.36 -1.34
C TYR A 235 13.18 -11.56 -0.70
N PHE A 236 12.85 -12.79 -1.12
CA PHE A 236 13.46 -13.99 -0.56
C PHE A 236 14.93 -14.13 -0.90
N GLN A 237 15.38 -13.67 -2.08
CA GLN A 237 16.81 -13.58 -2.38
C GLN A 237 17.51 -12.72 -1.32
N VAL A 238 17.00 -11.52 -1.02
CA VAL A 238 17.63 -10.65 0.00
C VAL A 238 17.44 -11.18 1.42
N ILE A 239 16.30 -11.78 1.75
CA ILE A 239 16.04 -12.34 3.08
C ILE A 239 16.93 -13.55 3.36
N LEU A 240 17.18 -14.41 2.37
CA LEU A 240 17.93 -15.66 2.56
C LEU A 240 19.44 -15.51 2.28
N SER A 241 19.84 -14.59 1.40
CA SER A 241 21.26 -14.37 1.05
C SER A 241 21.83 -13.07 1.60
N GLY A 242 20.98 -12.12 2.00
CA GLY A 242 21.40 -10.84 2.53
C GLY A 242 21.77 -10.93 4.00
N GLY A 243 22.78 -10.17 4.41
CA GLY A 243 23.12 -9.99 5.81
C GLY A 243 24.19 -8.93 6.02
N VAL A 244 23.73 -7.76 6.48
CA VAL A 244 24.52 -6.75 7.24
C VAL A 244 23.59 -5.95 8.15
N GLY A 245 22.39 -6.48 8.52
CA GLY A 245 21.51 -5.80 9.48
C GLY A 245 22.30 -5.34 10.71
N LYS A 246 21.84 -4.32 11.45
CA LYS A 246 22.65 -3.63 12.51
C LYS A 246 23.34 -4.57 13.55
N ASN A 247 22.99 -5.85 13.61
CA ASN A 247 23.60 -6.91 14.42
C ASN A 247 24.33 -8.04 13.64
N GLY A 248 24.61 -7.89 12.35
CA GLY A 248 25.24 -8.93 11.52
C GLY A 248 24.36 -10.13 11.17
N SER A 249 23.04 -10.02 11.27
CA SER A 249 22.11 -11.12 11.00
C SER A 249 21.87 -11.34 9.50
N THR A 250 21.97 -12.59 9.06
CA THR A 250 21.56 -13.10 7.74
C THR A 250 20.15 -13.74 7.74
N VAL A 251 19.60 -14.08 8.91
CA VAL A 251 18.19 -14.40 9.18
C VAL A 251 17.92 -14.02 10.65
N ALA A 252 16.69 -13.61 10.96
CA ALA A 252 16.25 -13.27 12.33
C ALA A 252 16.46 -14.41 13.33
#